data_AF-A0A965M4U2-F1
#
_entry.id   AF-A0A965M4U2-F1
#
_cell.length_a   1.000
_cell.length_b   1.000
_cell.length_c   1.000
_cell.angle_alpha   90.00
_cell.angle_beta   90.00
_cell.angle_gamma   90.00
#
_symmetry.space_group_name_H-M   'P 1'
#
loop_
_entity.id
_entity.type
_entity.pdbx_description
1 polymer ?
#
loop_
_entity_poly.entity_id
_entity_poly.type
_entity_poly.pdbx_seq_one_letter_code
_entity_poly.pdbx_strand_id
1 'polypeptide(L)'
;MVRAGLLAWRQAQKEFPVKNLEGRRIGVFGAVESPAWPDWLRGKRAGEIAENWKEQPPLWLLGCLPNLPVAQLAIEIGAKGPVETIRAKSGARIQAMDRIRLWLGSRVDRVLWVEDSGGQAVAEVWQKEEV
;
A
#
# COMPACT_ATOMS: atom_id res chain seq x y z
N MET A 1 6.81 2.28 -6.82
CA MET A 1 5.61 2.52 -5.99
C MET A 1 5.64 3.74 -5.04
N VAL A 2 6.38 3.74 -3.91
CA VAL A 2 6.24 4.74 -2.80
C VAL A 2 6.31 6.19 -3.28
N ARG A 3 7.32 6.54 -4.09
CA ARG A 3 7.49 7.89 -4.65
C ARG A 3 6.26 8.36 -5.46
N ALA A 4 5.68 7.48 -6.28
CA ALA A 4 4.51 7.82 -7.08
C ALA A 4 3.30 8.11 -6.16
N GLY A 5 3.09 7.26 -5.14
CA GLY A 5 2.07 7.47 -4.12
C GLY A 5 2.22 8.80 -3.38
N LEU A 6 3.43 9.15 -2.95
CA LEU A 6 3.71 10.44 -2.30
C LEU A 6 3.43 11.64 -3.20
N LEU A 7 3.81 11.55 -4.49
CA LEU A 7 3.57 12.63 -5.44
C LEU A 7 2.08 12.84 -5.69
N ALA A 8 1.33 11.76 -5.91
CA ALA A 8 -0.13 11.82 -6.06
C ALA A 8 -0.80 12.38 -4.80
N TRP A 9 -0.36 11.96 -3.61
CA TRP A 9 -0.90 12.47 -2.35
C TRP A 9 -0.64 13.96 -2.15
N ARG A 10 0.59 14.43 -2.41
CA ARG A 10 0.93 15.86 -2.33
C ARG A 10 0.11 16.70 -3.31
N GLN A 11 -0.15 16.18 -4.51
CA GLN A 11 -0.99 16.85 -5.48
C GLN A 11 -2.45 16.94 -4.99
N ALA A 12 -3.01 15.85 -4.50
CA ALA A 12 -4.36 15.81 -3.94
C ALA A 12 -4.53 16.73 -2.71
N GLN A 13 -3.49 16.90 -1.90
CA GLN A 13 -3.52 17.85 -0.77
C GLN A 13 -3.60 19.32 -1.22
N LYS A 14 -3.08 19.66 -2.41
CA LYS A 14 -3.21 21.01 -2.99
C LYS A 14 -4.61 21.24 -3.57
N GLU A 15 -5.14 20.23 -4.25
CA GLU A 15 -6.47 20.29 -4.88
C GLU A 15 -7.59 20.27 -3.84
N PHE A 16 -7.38 19.52 -2.75
CA PHE A 16 -8.38 19.32 -1.69
C PHE A 16 -7.75 19.53 -0.30
N PRO A 17 -7.48 20.79 0.09
CA PRO A 17 -6.82 21.11 1.36
C PRO A 17 -7.67 20.64 2.54
N VAL A 18 -7.13 19.71 3.32
CA VAL A 18 -7.79 19.12 4.48
C VAL A 18 -7.86 20.19 5.58
N LYS A 19 -9.04 20.78 5.82
CA LYS A 19 -9.22 21.84 6.84
C LYS A 19 -9.11 21.33 8.28
N ASN A 20 -9.15 20.02 8.53
CA ASN A 20 -8.97 19.43 9.86
C ASN A 20 -8.09 18.18 9.77
N LEU A 21 -6.85 18.30 10.27
CA LEU A 21 -5.85 17.23 10.38
C LEU A 21 -6.17 16.21 11.50
N GLU A 22 -7.43 15.96 11.82
CA GLU A 22 -7.76 14.67 12.42
C GLU A 22 -7.70 13.65 11.30
N GLY A 23 -6.50 13.11 11.01
CA GLY A 23 -6.19 12.21 9.90
C GLY A 23 -6.91 10.85 9.94
N ARG A 24 -8.17 10.78 10.37
CA ARG A 24 -8.83 9.56 10.79
C ARG A 24 -9.43 8.72 9.67
N ARG A 25 -9.35 9.13 8.39
CA ARG A 25 -10.09 8.44 7.32
C ARG A 25 -9.41 8.44 5.95
N ILE A 26 -8.12 8.06 5.89
CA ILE A 26 -7.41 7.77 4.62
C ILE A 26 -7.08 6.29 4.56
N GLY A 27 -7.60 5.58 3.55
CA GLY A 27 -7.18 4.22 3.21
C GLY A 27 -6.04 4.22 2.19
N VAL A 28 -5.25 3.15 2.17
CA VAL A 28 -4.21 2.93 1.15
C VAL A 28 -4.42 1.56 0.53
N PHE A 29 -4.48 1.51 -0.79
CA PHE A 29 -4.69 0.27 -1.52
C PHE A 29 -3.58 0.15 -2.57
N GLY A 30 -2.82 -0.95 -2.54
CA GLY A 30 -1.74 -1.17 -3.48
C GLY A 30 -1.91 -2.43 -4.33
N ALA A 31 -1.54 -2.36 -5.61
CA ALA A 31 -1.28 -3.52 -6.45
C ALA A 31 0.21 -3.60 -6.80
N VAL A 32 0.88 -4.65 -6.34
CA VAL A 32 2.32 -4.86 -6.57
C VAL A 32 2.54 -6.06 -7.49
N GLU A 33 3.45 -5.92 -8.45
CA GLU A 33 3.94 -7.03 -9.25
C GLU A 33 4.58 -8.08 -8.33
N SER A 34 3.94 -9.25 -8.28
CA SER A 34 4.25 -10.42 -7.45
C SER A 34 4.65 -10.15 -5.99
N PRO A 35 3.69 -10.23 -5.04
CA PRO A 35 4.04 -10.45 -3.66
C PRO A 35 4.58 -11.89 -3.51
N ALA A 36 5.88 -12.09 -3.65
CA ALA A 36 6.53 -13.36 -3.39
C ALA A 36 7.47 -13.19 -2.20
N TRP A 37 7.44 -14.17 -1.29
CA TRP A 37 8.54 -14.33 -0.36
C TRP A 37 9.84 -14.45 -1.16
N PRO A 38 10.96 -13.87 -0.68
CA PRO A 38 12.26 -14.04 -1.31
C PRO A 38 12.53 -15.50 -1.66
N ASP A 39 13.12 -15.74 -2.83
CA ASP A 39 13.35 -17.11 -3.31
C ASP A 39 14.21 -17.94 -2.37
N TRP A 40 15.11 -17.31 -1.59
CA TRP A 40 15.95 -18.01 -0.62
C TRP A 40 15.16 -18.56 0.59
N LEU A 41 13.96 -18.05 0.89
CA LEU A 41 13.03 -18.61 1.88
C LEU A 41 12.33 -19.86 1.38
N ARG A 42 12.29 -20.08 0.06
CA ARG A 42 11.55 -21.18 -0.55
C ARG A 42 12.15 -22.51 -0.10
N GLY A 43 11.35 -23.33 0.58
CA GLY A 43 11.75 -24.66 1.04
C GLY A 43 12.59 -24.68 2.33
N LYS A 44 12.88 -23.52 2.94
CA LYS A 44 13.56 -23.49 4.25
C LYS A 44 12.61 -23.83 5.40
N ARG A 45 13.10 -24.59 6.37
CA ARG A 45 12.41 -24.88 7.63
C ARG A 45 12.56 -23.72 8.60
N ALA A 46 11.64 -23.64 9.58
CA ALA A 46 11.66 -22.60 10.60
C ALA A 46 13.00 -22.53 11.38
N GLY A 47 13.62 -23.68 11.68
CA GLY A 47 14.93 -23.72 12.35
C GLY A 47 16.06 -23.10 11.52
N GLU A 48 16.10 -23.38 10.21
CA GLU A 48 17.09 -22.82 9.30
C GLU A 48 16.94 -21.29 9.14
N ILE A 49 15.70 -20.79 9.18
CA ILE A 49 15.43 -19.35 9.17
C ILE A 49 15.92 -18.70 10.48
N ALA A 50 15.65 -19.34 11.62
CA ALA A 50 16.04 -18.83 12.93
C ALA A 50 17.56 -18.81 13.16
N GLU A 51 18.30 -19.77 12.62
CA GLU A 51 19.77 -19.78 12.66
C GLU A 51 20.36 -18.61 11.87
N ASN A 52 19.89 -18.43 10.63
CA ASN A 52 20.35 -17.33 9.77
C ASN A 52 19.94 -15.95 10.31
N TRP A 53 18.85 -15.87 11.09
CA TRP A 53 18.33 -14.62 11.65
C TRP A 53 19.38 -13.82 12.41
N LYS A 54 20.22 -14.50 13.20
CA LYS A 54 21.21 -13.85 14.08
C LYS A 54 22.25 -13.03 13.31
N GLU A 55 22.43 -13.35 12.04
CA GLU A 55 23.41 -12.71 11.15
C GLU A 55 22.78 -11.64 10.26
N GLN A 56 21.45 -11.47 10.29
CA GLN A 56 20.75 -10.51 9.44
C GLN A 56 20.50 -9.16 10.13
N PRO A 57 20.43 -8.06 9.36
CA PRO A 57 20.02 -6.76 9.89
C PRO A 57 18.61 -6.78 10.51
N PRO A 58 18.31 -5.95 11.54
CA PRO A 58 17.04 -5.97 12.26
C PRO A 58 15.76 -5.81 11.41
N LEU A 59 15.84 -5.14 10.25
CA LEU A 59 14.70 -4.88 9.36
C LEU A 59 14.69 -5.77 8.11
N TRP A 60 15.58 -6.77 8.06
CA TRP A 60 15.77 -7.58 6.87
C TRP A 60 14.51 -8.33 6.45
N LEU A 61 13.76 -8.90 7.41
CA LEU A 61 12.50 -9.59 7.10
C LEU A 61 11.45 -8.62 6.55
N LEU A 62 11.42 -7.38 7.04
CA LEU A 62 10.49 -6.36 6.55
C LEU A 62 10.81 -6.01 5.09
N GLY A 63 12.09 -5.91 4.73
CA GLY A 63 12.55 -5.71 3.35
C GLY A 63 12.07 -6.78 2.38
N CYS A 64 11.74 -7.97 2.90
CA CYS A 64 11.24 -9.10 2.15
C CYS A 64 9.71 -9.14 2.02
N LEU A 65 9.01 -8.29 2.78
CA LEU A 65 7.55 -8.31 2.80
C LEU A 65 7.00 -7.61 1.56
N PRO A 66 6.10 -8.27 0.82
CA PRO A 66 5.65 -7.70 -0.43
C PRO A 66 4.65 -6.56 -0.28
N ASN A 67 4.02 -6.44 0.90
CA ASN A 67 3.20 -5.29 1.26
C ASN A 67 4.02 -4.12 1.80
N LEU A 68 5.34 -4.24 1.96
CA LEU A 68 6.19 -3.19 2.53
C LEU A 68 6.02 -1.85 1.81
N PRO A 69 6.04 -1.75 0.47
CA PRO A 69 5.92 -0.45 -0.19
C PRO A 69 4.59 0.25 0.14
N VAL A 70 3.50 -0.51 0.23
CA VAL A 70 2.16 0.02 0.55
C VAL A 70 2.07 0.42 2.02
N ALA A 71 2.64 -0.38 2.91
CA ALA A 71 2.72 -0.09 4.34
C ALA A 71 3.57 1.15 4.63
N GLN A 72 4.74 1.26 3.98
CA GLN A 72 5.62 2.43 4.08
C GLN A 72 4.89 3.68 3.60
N LEU A 73 4.23 3.62 2.45
CA LEU A 73 3.45 4.74 1.94
C LEU A 73 2.35 5.16 2.92
N ALA A 74 1.64 4.21 3.52
CA ALA A 74 0.61 4.51 4.52
C ALA A 74 1.18 5.23 5.75
N ILE A 75 2.37 4.81 6.22
CA ILE A 75 3.08 5.48 7.33
C ILE A 75 3.46 6.90 6.93
N GLU A 76 4.09 7.08 5.77
CA GLU A 76 4.60 8.38 5.31
C GLU A 76 3.50 9.42 5.09
N ILE A 77 2.31 9.01 4.62
CA ILE A 77 1.16 9.93 4.46
C ILE A 77 0.34 10.08 5.74
N GLY A 78 0.68 9.36 6.82
CA GLY A 78 -0.06 9.37 8.07
C GLY A 78 -1.44 8.71 7.99
N ALA A 79 -1.63 7.74 7.11
CA ALA A 79 -2.91 7.06 6.91
C ALA A 79 -3.35 6.32 8.20
N LYS A 80 -4.63 6.45 8.55
CA LYS A 80 -5.24 5.77 9.72
C LYS A 80 -6.40 4.83 9.35
N GLY A 81 -6.71 4.73 8.06
CA GLY A 81 -7.72 3.82 7.52
C GLY A 81 -7.15 2.45 7.14
N PRO A 82 -7.93 1.64 6.40
CA PRO A 82 -7.50 0.33 5.94
C PRO A 82 -6.28 0.42 5.02
N VAL A 83 -5.37 -0.54 5.15
CA VAL A 83 -4.21 -0.70 4.26
C VAL A 83 -4.26 -2.10 3.67
N GLU A 84 -4.36 -2.19 2.35
CA GLU A 84 -4.45 -3.48 1.65
C GLU A 84 -3.46 -3.54 0.48
N THR A 85 -2.89 -4.73 0.26
CA THR A 85 -2.01 -5.01 -0.88
C THR A 85 -2.51 -6.24 -1.61
N ILE A 86 -2.66 -6.15 -2.92
CA ILE A 86 -2.99 -7.27 -3.80
C ILE A 86 -1.88 -7.50 -4.82
N ARG A 87 -1.88 -8.69 -5.43
CA ARG A 87 -1.02 -8.99 -6.57
C ARG A 87 -1.54 -8.26 -7.81
N ALA A 88 -0.67 -7.54 -8.50
CA ALA A 88 -0.94 -7.00 -9.83
C ALA A 88 -1.12 -8.17 -10.82
N LYS A 89 -2.34 -8.30 -11.36
CA LYS A 89 -2.75 -9.28 -12.38
C LYS A 89 -3.87 -8.67 -13.21
N SER A 90 -4.21 -9.29 -14.34
CA SER A 90 -5.40 -8.88 -15.09
C SER A 90 -6.64 -8.85 -14.19
N GLY A 91 -7.36 -7.72 -14.20
CA GLY A 91 -8.53 -7.49 -13.36
C GLY A 91 -8.24 -7.08 -11.90
N ALA A 92 -6.98 -6.87 -11.50
CA ALA A 92 -6.65 -6.35 -10.16
C ALA A 92 -7.25 -4.96 -9.91
N ARG A 93 -7.24 -4.08 -10.92
CA ARG A 93 -7.86 -2.75 -10.84
C ARG A 93 -9.36 -2.81 -10.59
N ILE A 94 -10.08 -3.74 -11.25
CA ILE A 94 -11.52 -3.91 -11.04
C ILE A 94 -11.81 -4.34 -9.60
N GLN A 95 -11.07 -5.34 -9.11
CA GLN A 95 -11.17 -5.79 -7.71
C GLN A 95 -10.87 -4.68 -6.71
N ALA A 96 -9.85 -3.85 -7.00
CA ALA A 96 -9.51 -2.71 -6.18
C ALA A 96 -10.62 -1.66 -6.16
N MET A 97 -11.20 -1.32 -7.31
CA MET A 97 -12.28 -0.33 -7.41
C MET A 97 -13.49 -0.69 -6.55
N ASP A 98 -13.94 -1.95 -6.56
CA ASP A 98 -15.08 -2.38 -5.73
C ASP A 98 -14.78 -2.25 -4.24
N ARG A 99 -13.55 -2.59 -3.83
CA ARG A 99 -13.09 -2.44 -2.44
C ARG A 99 -12.96 -0.98 -2.02
N ILE A 100 -12.41 -0.14 -2.90
CA ILE A 100 -12.28 1.31 -2.70
C ILE A 100 -13.68 1.93 -2.53
N ARG A 101 -14.65 1.58 -3.37
CA ARG A 101 -16.04 2.05 -3.25
C ARG A 101 -16.65 1.69 -1.89
N LEU A 102 -16.45 0.44 -1.44
CA LEU A 102 -16.93 0.00 -0.12
C LEU A 102 -16.29 0.78 1.02
N TRP A 103 -14.99 1.06 0.92
CA TRP A 103 -14.27 1.85 1.92
C TRP A 103 -14.75 3.29 1.96
N LEU A 104 -14.90 3.95 0.81
CA LEU A 104 -15.39 5.32 0.70
C LEU A 104 -16.83 5.47 1.19
N GLY A 105 -17.66 4.44 1.01
CA GLY A 105 -19.04 4.45 1.49
C GLY A 105 -19.16 4.58 3.02
N SER A 106 -18.25 3.93 3.77
CA SER A 106 -18.50 3.67 5.20
C SER A 106 -17.31 3.86 6.15
N ARG A 107 -16.06 3.87 5.65
CA ARG A 107 -14.86 3.74 6.50
C ARG A 107 -13.90 4.90 6.39
N VAL A 108 -13.74 5.44 5.18
CA VAL A 108 -12.73 6.45 4.87
C VAL A 108 -13.31 7.54 3.98
N ASP A 109 -12.70 8.72 4.01
CA ASP A 109 -13.08 9.86 3.17
C ASP A 109 -12.25 9.88 1.88
N ARG A 110 -11.05 9.28 1.92
CA ARG A 110 -10.14 9.17 0.79
C ARG A 110 -9.46 7.81 0.74
N VAL A 111 -9.12 7.36 -0.47
CA VAL A 111 -8.25 6.19 -0.69
C VAL A 111 -7.15 6.56 -1.66
N LEU A 112 -5.90 6.33 -1.27
CA LEU A 112 -4.77 6.38 -2.18
C LEU A 112 -4.60 5.00 -2.81
N TRP A 113 -4.87 4.90 -4.12
CA TRP A 113 -4.57 3.73 -4.92
C TRP A 113 -3.18 3.88 -5.53
N VAL A 114 -2.36 2.84 -5.45
CA VAL A 114 -1.07 2.78 -6.14
C VAL A 114 -0.87 1.42 -6.79
N GLU A 115 -0.52 1.43 -8.07
CA GLU A 115 -0.21 0.25 -8.85
C GLU A 115 1.24 0.33 -9.32
N ASP A 116 1.96 -0.78 -9.24
CA ASP A 116 3.27 -0.96 -9.86
C ASP A 116 3.20 -2.15 -10.81
N SER A 117 3.24 -1.86 -12.11
CA SER A 117 3.10 -2.85 -13.18
C SER A 117 4.16 -2.59 -14.25
N GLY A 118 5.06 -3.54 -14.49
CA GLY A 118 6.06 -3.44 -15.56
C GLY A 118 7.10 -2.33 -15.31
N GLY A 119 7.42 -2.06 -14.05
CA GLY A 119 8.40 -1.04 -13.64
C GLY A 119 7.89 0.41 -13.71
N GLN A 120 6.61 0.62 -14.02
CA GLN A 120 5.96 1.93 -13.92
C GLN A 120 4.96 1.92 -12.78
N ALA A 121 5.12 2.90 -11.88
CA ALA A 121 4.21 3.10 -10.77
C ALA A 121 3.20 4.21 -11.09
N VAL A 122 1.91 3.88 -11.02
CA VAL A 122 0.79 4.80 -11.18
C VAL A 122 0.10 4.97 -9.85
N ALA A 123 -0.26 6.20 -9.48
CA ALA A 123 -0.95 6.50 -8.23
C ALA A 123 -2.10 7.47 -8.49
N GLU A 124 -3.23 7.24 -7.82
CA GLU A 124 -4.41 8.11 -7.92
C GLU A 124 -5.13 8.18 -6.56
N VAL A 125 -5.78 9.30 -6.29
CA VAL A 125 -6.52 9.52 -5.04
C VAL A 125 -8.01 9.52 -5.35
N TRP A 126 -8.73 8.64 -4.67
CA TRP A 126 -10.19 8.57 -4.70
C TRP A 126 -10.75 9.27 -3.48
N GLN A 127 -11.89 9.93 -3.63
CA GLN A 127 -12.57 10.62 -2.53
C GLN A 127 -14.04 10.25 -2.47
N LYS A 128 -14.60 10.33 -1.26
CA LYS A 128 -16.03 10.17 -1.03
C LYS A 128 -16.76 11.33 -1.69
N GLU A 129 -17.84 11.04 -2.41
CA GLU A 129 -18.73 12.07 -2.93
C GLU A 129 -19.42 12.78 -1.75
N GLU A 130 -19.39 14.12 -1.73
CA GLU A 130 -20.19 14.91 -0.81
C GLU A 130 -21.66 14.84 -1.28
N VAL A 131 -22.55 14.38 -0.40
CA VAL A 131 -24.00 14.36 -0.61
C VAL A 131 -24.60 15.69 -0.17
#